data_AF-A0A9D9KCH0-F1
#
_entry.id   AF-A0A9D9KCH0-F1
#
_cell.length_a   1.000
_cell.length_b   1.000
_cell.length_c   1.000
_cell.angle_alpha   90.00
_cell.angle_beta   90.00
_cell.angle_gamma   90.00
#
_symmetry.space_group_name_H-M   'P 1'
#
loop_
_entity.id
_entity.type
_entity.pdbx_description
1 polymer ?
#
loop_
_entity_poly.entity_id
_entity_poly.type
_entity_poly.pdbx_seq_one_letter_code
_entity_poly.pdbx_strand_id
1 'polypeptide(L)'
;MTRPSRSRSKPSSQRTRFQRRYAGGWPTIAAKTRQLALDRCILNPFHKAEAVHHLRYRDIRGKIAGREIPGWDVVPLCRRCHGIVHRQQYWYRDKRNPASNNRQRWFVLWGLRLRFWAWVVVSRIGWIVVLGLAPVIWWVLTGS
;
A
#
# COMPACT_ATOMS: atom_id res chain seq x y z
N MET A 1 36.22 -4.10 39.70
CA MET A 1 34.82 -3.60 39.78
C MET A 1 34.17 -3.77 38.41
N THR A 2 33.29 -4.75 38.24
CA THR A 2 32.65 -5.10 36.96
C THR A 2 31.27 -4.44 36.89
N ARG A 3 31.03 -3.63 35.84
CA ARG A 3 29.79 -2.86 35.63
C ARG A 3 28.62 -3.83 35.39
N PRO A 4 27.47 -3.70 36.07
CA PRO A 4 26.33 -4.60 35.83
C PRO A 4 25.78 -4.38 34.42
N SER A 5 25.59 -5.48 33.69
CA SER A 5 25.02 -5.45 32.34
C SER A 5 23.55 -5.01 32.43
N ARG A 6 23.20 -3.94 31.70
CA ARG A 6 21.81 -3.48 31.59
C ARG A 6 21.00 -4.59 30.91
N SER A 7 20.06 -5.19 31.64
CA SER A 7 19.11 -6.15 31.08
C SER A 7 18.33 -5.50 29.94
N ARG A 8 18.46 -6.02 28.71
CA ARG A 8 17.65 -5.60 27.57
C ARG A 8 16.18 -5.79 27.90
N SER A 9 15.40 -4.71 27.85
CA SER A 9 13.94 -4.74 28.03
C SER A 9 13.31 -5.72 27.04
N LYS A 10 12.56 -6.73 27.55
CA LYS A 10 11.80 -7.67 26.70
C LYS A 10 10.83 -6.87 25.82
N PRO A 11 10.79 -7.08 24.49
CA PRO A 11 9.86 -6.39 23.63
C PRO A 11 8.42 -6.73 24.03
N SER A 12 7.56 -5.71 24.12
CA SER A 12 6.16 -5.86 24.53
C SER A 12 5.42 -6.89 23.67
N SER A 13 4.49 -7.62 24.26
CA SER A 13 3.74 -8.71 23.60
C SER A 13 3.02 -8.27 22.31
N GLN A 14 2.62 -6.99 22.21
CA GLN A 14 2.07 -6.40 21.00
C GLN A 14 3.12 -6.26 19.89
N ARG A 15 4.33 -5.80 20.21
CA ARG A 15 5.43 -5.67 19.23
C ARG A 15 5.82 -7.04 18.68
N THR A 16 5.86 -8.07 19.53
CA THR A 16 6.13 -9.46 19.11
C THR A 16 5.01 -10.05 18.26
N ARG A 17 3.73 -9.71 18.52
CA ARG A 17 2.59 -10.12 17.67
C ARG A 17 2.59 -9.42 16.32
N PHE A 18 2.89 -8.12 16.30
CA PHE A 18 3.01 -7.35 15.06
C PHE A 18 4.16 -7.90 14.22
N GLN A 19 5.34 -8.06 14.82
CA GLN A 19 6.49 -8.68 14.13
C GLN A 19 6.14 -10.07 13.60
N ARG A 20 5.55 -10.97 14.40
CA ARG A 20 5.11 -12.28 13.88
C ARG A 20 4.09 -12.19 12.75
N ARG A 21 3.17 -11.23 12.80
CA ARG A 21 2.15 -11.03 11.77
C ARG A 21 2.75 -10.55 10.45
N TYR A 22 3.82 -9.75 10.48
CA TYR A 22 4.41 -9.10 9.31
C TYR A 22 5.86 -9.52 9.02
N ALA A 23 6.33 -10.60 9.66
CA ALA A 23 7.69 -11.12 9.50
C ALA A 23 7.95 -11.70 8.09
N GLY A 24 6.89 -12.03 7.34
CA GLY A 24 7.01 -12.45 5.94
C GLY A 24 6.76 -11.27 5.02
N GLY A 25 7.68 -10.97 4.10
CA GLY A 25 7.52 -10.17 2.88
C GLY A 25 7.01 -8.71 2.99
N TRP A 26 6.42 -8.31 4.11
CA TRP A 26 5.62 -7.11 4.24
C TRP A 26 6.41 -5.82 3.98
N PRO A 27 7.63 -5.63 4.52
CA PRO A 27 8.43 -4.45 4.18
C PRO A 27 8.67 -4.32 2.67
N THR A 28 8.99 -5.43 2.00
CA THR A 28 9.22 -5.48 0.54
C THR A 28 7.94 -5.19 -0.23
N ILE A 29 6.81 -5.79 0.15
CA ILE A 29 5.51 -5.55 -0.48
C ILE A 29 5.08 -4.09 -0.31
N ALA A 30 5.25 -3.54 0.90
CA ALA A 30 4.90 -2.15 1.19
C ALA A 30 5.75 -1.17 0.39
N ALA A 31 7.07 -1.40 0.33
CA ALA A 31 7.99 -0.63 -0.51
C ALA A 31 7.60 -0.69 -1.99
N LYS A 32 7.39 -1.91 -2.53
CA LYS A 32 6.96 -2.11 -3.92
C LYS A 32 5.63 -1.42 -4.23
N THR A 33 4.67 -1.52 -3.31
CA THR A 33 3.34 -0.88 -3.46
C THR A 33 3.46 0.63 -3.55
N ARG A 34 4.26 1.26 -2.67
CA ARG A 34 4.52 2.70 -2.72
C ARG A 34 5.28 3.09 -3.98
N GLN A 35 6.31 2.34 -4.37
CA GLN A 35 7.10 2.59 -5.58
C GLN A 35 6.24 2.58 -6.84
N LEU A 36 5.33 1.61 -6.97
CA LEU A 36 4.39 1.55 -8.10
C LEU A 36 3.53 2.81 -8.21
N ALA A 37 3.11 3.37 -7.08
CA ALA A 37 2.31 4.59 -7.01
C ALA A 37 3.15 5.88 -6.92
N LEU A 38 4.46 5.82 -7.19
CA LEU A 38 5.39 6.96 -7.07
C LEU A 38 5.34 7.64 -5.68
N ASP A 39 5.16 6.84 -4.64
CA ASP A 39 5.02 7.26 -3.24
C ASP A 39 3.87 8.26 -3.00
N ARG A 40 2.83 8.23 -3.86
CA ARG A 40 1.63 9.07 -3.75
C ARG A 40 0.42 8.28 -3.25
N CYS A 41 -0.47 8.98 -2.55
CA CYS A 41 -1.75 8.45 -2.13
C CYS A 41 -2.69 8.31 -3.33
N ILE A 42 -3.26 7.12 -3.55
CA ILE A 42 -4.16 6.88 -4.69
C ILE A 42 -5.53 7.56 -4.57
N LEU A 43 -5.89 8.06 -3.38
CA LEU A 43 -7.13 8.81 -3.15
C LEU A 43 -6.92 10.32 -3.21
N ASN A 44 -5.68 10.78 -3.06
CA ASN A 44 -5.29 12.18 -3.19
C ASN A 44 -3.82 12.24 -3.64
N PRO A 45 -3.56 12.27 -4.96
CA PRO A 45 -2.20 12.16 -5.49
C PRO A 45 -1.24 13.28 -5.10
N PHE A 46 -1.77 14.42 -4.63
CA PHE A 46 -0.94 15.52 -4.11
C PHE A 46 -0.29 15.18 -2.77
N HIS A 47 -0.78 14.16 -2.06
CA HIS A 47 -0.27 13.76 -0.75
C HIS A 47 0.64 12.52 -0.84
N LYS A 48 1.66 12.48 0.02
CA LYS A 48 2.57 11.34 0.16
C LYS A 48 1.84 10.11 0.72
N ALA A 49 2.26 8.92 0.27
CA ALA A 49 1.79 7.65 0.79
C ALA A 49 2.46 7.28 2.13
N GLU A 50 1.84 7.67 3.24
CA GLU A 50 2.35 7.36 4.58
C GLU A 50 2.09 5.91 5.02
N ALA A 51 1.07 5.24 4.49
CA ALA A 51 0.68 3.89 4.88
C ALA A 51 0.37 3.01 3.67
N VAL A 52 0.55 1.71 3.84
CA VAL A 52 0.07 0.69 2.89
C VAL A 52 -1.09 -0.03 3.55
N HIS A 53 -2.26 0.11 2.94
CA HIS A 53 -3.55 -0.30 3.47
C HIS A 53 -3.96 -1.66 2.91
N HIS A 54 -4.27 -2.62 3.78
CA HIS A 54 -4.90 -3.89 3.39
C HIS A 54 -6.36 -3.68 2.99
N LEU A 55 -6.72 -4.20 1.81
CA LEU A 55 -8.10 -4.30 1.33
C LEU A 55 -8.81 -5.56 1.84
N ARG A 56 -8.04 -6.57 2.25
CA ARG A 56 -8.50 -7.81 2.88
C ARG A 56 -7.37 -8.43 3.70
N TYR A 57 -7.71 -9.27 4.67
CA TYR A 57 -6.73 -9.99 5.49
C TYR A 57 -6.66 -11.49 5.22
N ARG A 58 -7.63 -12.02 4.46
CA ARG A 58 -7.75 -13.44 4.14
C ARG A 58 -8.21 -13.64 2.69
N ASP A 59 -7.86 -14.79 2.15
CA ASP A 59 -8.37 -15.34 0.90
C ASP A 59 -8.67 -16.84 1.06
N ILE A 60 -8.92 -17.54 -0.06
CA ILE A 60 -9.20 -18.98 -0.07
C ILE A 60 -8.06 -19.84 0.49
N ARG A 61 -6.82 -19.34 0.51
CA ARG A 61 -5.64 -20.01 1.05
C ARG A 61 -5.36 -19.61 2.51
N GLY A 62 -6.26 -18.84 3.13
CA GLY A 62 -6.16 -18.43 4.52
C GLY A 62 -5.60 -17.01 4.69
N LYS A 63 -4.73 -16.79 5.68
CA LYS A 63 -4.16 -15.46 5.97
C LYS A 63 -3.23 -15.03 4.85
N ILE A 64 -3.36 -13.79 4.38
CA ILE A 64 -2.52 -13.27 3.28
C ILE A 64 -1.27 -12.53 3.74
N ALA A 65 -1.01 -12.46 5.05
CA ALA A 65 0.11 -11.72 5.57
C ALA A 65 1.44 -12.22 5.00
N GLY A 66 2.18 -11.34 4.32
CA GLY A 66 3.42 -11.65 3.61
C GLY A 66 3.26 -12.23 2.21
N ARG A 67 2.02 -12.32 1.71
CA ARG A 67 1.65 -12.84 0.38
C ARG A 67 0.86 -11.81 -0.43
N GLU A 68 0.73 -10.59 0.09
CA GLU A 68 -0.15 -9.58 -0.47
C GLU A 68 0.33 -9.11 -1.85
N ILE A 69 -0.61 -8.96 -2.77
CA ILE A 69 -0.38 -8.47 -4.12
C ILE A 69 -0.64 -6.94 -4.15
N PRO A 70 0.35 -6.10 -4.51
CA PRO A 70 0.15 -4.67 -4.71
C PRO A 70 -0.98 -4.36 -5.69
N GLY A 71 -1.84 -3.42 -5.33
CA GLY A 71 -2.99 -3.02 -6.14
C GLY A 71 -4.17 -3.99 -6.13
N TRP A 72 -4.04 -5.18 -5.53
CA TRP A 72 -5.12 -6.16 -5.40
C TRP A 72 -5.51 -6.43 -3.95
N ASP A 73 -4.51 -6.60 -3.10
CA ASP A 73 -4.66 -6.86 -1.66
C ASP A 73 -4.30 -5.64 -0.83
N VAL A 74 -3.45 -4.77 -1.36
CA VAL A 74 -2.95 -3.59 -0.65
C VAL A 74 -2.82 -2.37 -1.56
N VAL A 75 -3.01 -1.18 -1.00
CA VAL A 75 -2.87 0.10 -1.72
C VAL A 75 -2.17 1.16 -0.85
N PRO A 76 -1.41 2.10 -1.45
CA PRO A 76 -0.73 3.15 -0.70
C PRO A 76 -1.66 4.35 -0.48
N LEU A 77 -1.72 4.84 0.76
CA LEU A 77 -2.60 5.94 1.17
C LEU A 77 -1.87 6.92 2.09
N CYS A 78 -2.23 8.20 2.04
CA CYS A 78 -1.86 9.17 3.06
C CYS A 78 -2.61 8.89 4.36
N ARG A 79 -2.14 9.41 5.49
CA ARG A 79 -2.71 9.09 6.80
C ARG A 79 -4.20 9.43 6.93
N ARG A 80 -4.63 10.55 6.36
CA ARG A 80 -6.04 10.97 6.37
C ARG A 80 -6.91 9.99 5.59
N CYS A 81 -6.56 9.70 4.33
CA CYS A 81 -7.30 8.76 3.49
C CYS A 81 -7.30 7.35 4.09
N HIS A 82 -6.18 6.93 4.67
CA HIS A 82 -6.05 5.66 5.37
C HIS A 82 -7.06 5.55 6.54
N GLY A 83 -7.18 6.59 7.36
CA GLY A 83 -8.16 6.63 8.45
C GLY A 83 -9.61 6.56 7.95
N ILE A 84 -9.92 7.23 6.84
CA ILE A 84 -11.27 7.20 6.24
C ILE A 84 -11.63 5.78 5.80
N VAL A 85 -10.77 5.10 5.03
CA VAL A 85 -11.06 3.75 4.53
C VAL A 85 -11.06 2.70 5.64
N HIS A 86 -10.47 2.98 6.80
CA HIS A 86 -10.51 2.12 7.98
C HIS A 86 -11.82 2.18 8.78
N ARG A 87 -12.72 3.14 8.48
CA ARG A 87 -14.01 3.25 9.19
C ARG A 87 -14.81 1.95 9.04
N GLN A 88 -15.44 1.50 10.13
CA GLN A 88 -16.12 0.20 10.18
C GLN A 88 -17.17 0.02 9.07
N GLN A 89 -17.86 1.10 8.68
CA GLN A 89 -18.82 1.09 7.58
C GLN A 89 -18.26 0.61 6.24
N TYR A 90 -16.94 0.73 6.02
CA TYR A 90 -16.28 0.27 4.80
C TYR A 90 -15.75 -1.15 4.89
N TRP A 91 -15.93 -1.83 6.03
CA TRP A 91 -15.47 -3.20 6.24
C TRP A 91 -16.64 -4.17 6.33
N TYR A 92 -16.48 -5.30 5.68
CA TYR A 92 -17.37 -6.45 5.78
C TYR A 92 -16.79 -7.46 6.78
N ARG A 93 -17.62 -7.88 7.73
CA ARG A 93 -17.31 -8.93 8.69
C ARG A 93 -18.26 -10.09 8.46
N ASP A 94 -17.70 -11.23 8.10
CA ASP A 94 -18.45 -12.45 7.85
C ASP A 94 -17.84 -13.56 8.67
N LYS A 95 -18.48 -13.86 9.78
CA LYS A 95 -18.00 -14.92 10.68
C LYS A 95 -18.26 -16.32 10.11
N ARG A 96 -19.14 -16.45 9.12
CA ARG A 96 -19.57 -17.75 8.55
C ARG A 96 -18.64 -18.19 7.42
N ASN A 97 -18.12 -17.26 6.62
CA ASN A 97 -17.14 -17.56 5.59
C ASN A 97 -15.77 -16.88 5.89
N PRO A 98 -14.76 -17.66 6.34
CA PRO A 98 -13.45 -17.13 6.69
C PRO A 98 -12.71 -16.40 5.55
N ALA A 99 -13.02 -16.71 4.29
CA ALA A 99 -12.38 -16.12 3.11
C ALA A 99 -12.99 -14.77 2.71
N SER A 100 -14.26 -14.54 3.02
CA SER A 100 -14.93 -13.23 2.86
C SER A 100 -14.80 -12.35 4.12
N ASN A 101 -14.34 -12.90 5.24
CA ASN A 101 -14.21 -12.16 6.49
C ASN A 101 -13.08 -11.12 6.46
N ASN A 102 -13.28 -10.00 7.14
CA ASN A 102 -12.29 -8.93 7.32
C ASN A 102 -11.73 -8.43 5.98
N ARG A 103 -12.62 -7.94 5.12
CA ARG A 103 -12.30 -7.28 3.86
C ARG A 103 -13.06 -5.97 3.72
N GLN A 104 -12.58 -5.06 2.87
CA GLN A 104 -13.37 -3.91 2.45
C GLN A 104 -14.67 -4.37 1.79
N ARG A 105 -15.72 -3.58 1.96
CA ARG A 105 -16.95 -3.73 1.19
C ARG A 105 -16.62 -3.68 -0.30
N TRP A 106 -17.36 -4.48 -1.07
CA TRP A 106 -17.09 -4.70 -2.49
C TRP A 106 -16.83 -3.42 -3.29
N PHE A 107 -17.70 -2.40 -3.15
CA PHE A 107 -17.56 -1.14 -3.87
C PHE A 107 -16.30 -0.34 -3.48
N VAL A 108 -15.92 -0.34 -2.20
CA VAL A 108 -14.69 0.32 -1.72
C VAL A 108 -13.46 -0.44 -2.20
N LEU A 109 -13.51 -1.77 -2.08
CA LEU A 109 -12.43 -2.67 -2.49
C LEU A 109 -12.11 -2.47 -3.97
N TRP A 110 -13.12 -2.52 -4.85
CA TRP A 110 -12.90 -2.29 -6.28
C TRP A 110 -12.58 -0.85 -6.62
N GLY A 111 -13.22 0.14 -5.97
CA GLY A 111 -12.89 1.54 -6.16
C GLY A 111 -11.40 1.83 -5.87
N LEU A 112 -10.85 1.24 -4.82
CA LEU A 112 -9.43 1.39 -4.47
C LEU A 112 -8.51 0.67 -5.47
N ARG A 113 -8.88 -0.53 -5.94
CA ARG A 113 -8.11 -1.26 -6.97
C ARG A 113 -8.05 -0.49 -8.29
N LEU A 114 -9.21 -0.04 -8.78
CA LEU A 114 -9.31 0.70 -10.03
C LEU A 114 -8.52 2.00 -9.96
N ARG A 115 -8.65 2.77 -8.87
CA ARG A 115 -7.88 4.00 -8.69
C ARG A 115 -6.37 3.75 -8.63
N PHE A 116 -5.93 2.68 -7.95
CA PHE A 116 -4.53 2.30 -7.94
C PHE A 116 -3.99 2.06 -9.36
N TRP A 117 -4.66 1.20 -10.13
CA TRP A 117 -4.18 0.85 -11.47
C TRP A 117 -4.32 2.01 -12.46
N ALA A 118 -5.39 2.81 -12.38
CA ALA A 118 -5.52 4.04 -13.16
C ALA A 118 -4.36 5.00 -12.88
N TRP A 119 -4.02 5.21 -11.60
CA TRP A 119 -2.88 6.05 -11.22
C TRP A 119 -1.55 5.50 -11.75
N VAL A 120 -1.31 4.19 -11.61
CA VAL A 120 -0.11 3.54 -12.16
C VAL A 120 -0.03 3.77 -13.67
N VAL A 121 -1.10 3.50 -14.43
CA VAL A 121 -1.12 3.68 -15.89
C VAL A 121 -0.87 5.14 -16.28
N VAL A 122 -1.61 6.09 -15.70
CA VAL A 122 -1.45 7.52 -15.98
C VAL A 122 -0.03 7.99 -15.69
N SER A 123 0.53 7.58 -14.54
CA SER A 123 1.89 7.96 -14.17
C SER A 123 2.94 7.42 -15.14
N ARG A 124 2.73 6.22 -15.70
CA ARG A 124 3.66 5.62 -16.67
C ARG A 124 3.53 6.21 -18.07
N ILE A 125 2.29 6.50 -18.52
CA ILE A 125 2.04 7.14 -19.82
C ILE A 125 2.52 8.59 -19.80
N GLY A 126 2.29 9.34 -18.72
CA GLY A 126 2.78 10.72 -18.60
C GLY A 126 4.29 10.84 -18.79
N TRP A 127 5.07 9.87 -18.29
CA TRP A 127 6.51 9.81 -18.55
C TRP A 127 6.84 9.56 -20.02
N ILE A 128 6.09 8.73 -20.73
CA ILE A 128 6.31 8.48 -22.16
C ILE A 128 6.06 9.75 -22.97
N VAL A 129 4.99 10.50 -22.64
CA VAL A 129 4.67 11.76 -23.33
C VAL A 129 5.74 12.84 -23.06
N VAL A 130 6.17 12.99 -21.80
CA VAL A 130 7.24 13.94 -21.45
C VAL A 130 8.55 13.60 -22.14
N LEU A 131 8.94 12.32 -22.15
CA LEU A 131 10.16 11.86 -22.83
C LEU A 131 10.05 11.95 -24.36
N GLY A 132 8.85 11.87 -24.93
CA GLY A 132 8.63 12.03 -26.37
C GLY A 132 8.59 13.48 -26.84
N LEU A 133 8.10 14.40 -26.00
CA LEU A 133 8.04 15.83 -26.30
C LEU A 133 9.36 16.56 -26.02
N ALA A 134 10.17 16.10 -25.07
CA ALA A 134 11.44 16.74 -24.75
C ALA A 134 12.42 16.80 -25.95
N PRO A 135 12.59 15.76 -26.79
CA PRO A 135 13.40 15.83 -28.01
C PRO A 135 12.82 16.78 -29.06
N VAL A 136 11.50 16.83 -29.19
CA VAL A 136 10.81 17.72 -30.15
C VAL A 136 10.97 19.18 -29.74
N ILE A 137 10.78 19.49 -28.45
CA ILE A 137 10.98 20.81 -27.89
C ILE A 137 12.46 21.21 -27.99
N TRP A 138 13.38 20.31 -27.65
CA TRP A 138 14.81 20.54 -27.83
C TRP A 138 15.15 20.87 -29.29
N TRP A 139 14.67 20.07 -30.25
CA TRP A 139 14.88 20.31 -31.68
C TRP A 139 14.37 21.68 -32.12
N VAL A 140 13.17 22.08 -31.69
CA VAL A 140 12.61 23.41 -32.02
C VAL A 140 13.46 24.54 -31.40
N LEU A 141 13.94 24.37 -30.18
CA LEU A 141 14.70 25.39 -29.45
C LEU A 141 16.17 25.50 -29.87
N THR A 142 16.79 24.43 -30.37
CA THR A 142 18.22 24.41 -30.75
C THR A 142 18.48 24.28 -32.25
N GLY A 143 17.45 23.96 -33.04
CA GLY A 143 17.53 23.71 -34.48
C GLY A 143 16.97 24.84 -35.35
N SER A 144 16.78 26.05 -34.79
CA SER A 144 16.45 27.27 -35.53
C SER A 144 17.67 28.19 -35.63
#